data_AF-A0A8T7GR82-F1
#
_entry.id   AF-A0A8T7GR82-F1
#
_cell.length_a   1.000
_cell.length_b   1.000
_cell.length_c   1.000
_cell.angle_alpha   90.00
_cell.angle_beta   90.00
_cell.angle_gamma   90.00
#
_symmetry.space_group_name_H-M   'P 1'
#
loop_
_entity.id
_entity.type
_entity.pdbx_description
1 polymer ?
#
loop_
_entity_poly.entity_id
_entity_poly.type
_entity_poly.pdbx_seq_one_letter_code
_entity_poly.pdbx_strand_id
1 'polypeptide(L)'
;NPHAARGRPYVLACFEEGVLEPRNMWIWGHGDVFRGYWFNTHGRLPASGWRLGFPDLAWMWMSYGVDRRSVEGYMEAVGSILVQLVYEDYRPGELGRSMDLDQGVFMMLLTMLISLGYINLRGEELRLAVPVLLEKEYAALRHVLENMLLDAARSFEEQYSLLREAYMSTSPGRYGVPLEEAFTQLYHIVFNDAVESLIRAGVVDRPPRHSDGAEYVAFLVEKP
;
A
#
# COMPACT_ATOMS: atom_id res chain seq x y z
N ASN A 1 -10.02 23.78 -27.15
CA ASN A 1 -10.24 24.99 -26.33
C ASN A 1 -8.87 25.45 -25.82
N PRO A 2 -8.30 26.53 -26.37
CA PRO A 2 -6.94 26.95 -26.08
C PRO A 2 -6.87 27.82 -24.81
N HIS A 3 -7.38 27.35 -23.67
CA HIS A 3 -7.19 27.97 -22.35
C HIS A 3 -7.51 26.95 -21.25
N ALA A 4 -6.55 26.11 -20.86
CA ALA A 4 -6.69 25.29 -19.66
C ALA A 4 -5.32 24.98 -19.01
N ALA A 5 -4.46 25.99 -18.89
CA ALA A 5 -3.49 26.04 -17.80
C ALA A 5 -4.22 26.57 -16.55
N ARG A 6 -5.18 25.81 -16.01
CA ARG A 6 -5.69 26.06 -14.66
C ARG A 6 -4.83 25.23 -13.73
N GLY A 7 -3.81 25.87 -13.18
CA GLY A 7 -3.06 25.32 -12.05
C GLY A 7 -4.06 24.86 -11.00
N ARG A 8 -3.97 23.58 -10.62
CA ARG A 8 -4.68 23.10 -9.44
C ARG A 8 -4.22 23.97 -8.25
N PRO A 9 -5.10 24.42 -7.35
CA PRO A 9 -4.68 25.13 -6.17
C PRO A 9 -3.78 24.19 -5.36
N TYR A 10 -2.49 24.50 -5.29
CA TYR A 10 -1.59 23.86 -4.35
C TYR A 10 -1.88 24.48 -2.99
N VAL A 11 -2.35 23.67 -2.04
CA VAL A 11 -2.53 24.09 -0.65
C VAL A 11 -1.25 23.73 0.09
N LEU A 12 -0.47 24.76 0.45
CA LEU A 12 0.69 24.61 1.32
C LEU A 12 0.16 24.54 2.76
N ALA A 13 0.00 23.33 3.30
CA ALA A 13 -0.31 23.18 4.72
C ALA A 13 0.96 23.53 5.52
N CYS A 14 1.09 24.81 5.91
CA CYS A 14 2.19 25.33 6.71
C CYS A 14 2.05 24.86 8.17
N PHE A 15 2.37 23.60 8.42
CA PHE A 15 2.55 23.13 9.79
C PHE A 15 3.84 23.71 10.38
N GLU A 16 3.84 23.96 11.68
CA GLU A 16 4.99 24.51 12.38
C GLU A 16 6.17 23.52 12.32
N GLU A 17 7.39 24.04 12.18
CA GLU A 17 8.60 23.23 12.15
C GLU A 17 8.71 22.40 13.45
N GLY A 18 8.91 21.09 13.32
CA GLY A 18 8.92 20.15 14.45
C GLY A 18 7.55 19.60 14.87
N VAL A 19 6.44 20.10 14.32
CA VAL A 19 5.11 19.48 14.51
C VAL A 19 4.91 18.31 13.56
N LEU A 20 5.38 18.46 12.33
CA LEU A 20 5.46 17.37 11.38
C LEU A 20 6.91 17.10 11.01
N GLU A 21 7.28 15.83 10.99
CA GLU A 21 8.43 15.34 10.24
C GLU A 21 7.87 14.58 9.03
N PRO A 22 7.62 15.23 7.88
CA PRO A 22 6.94 14.60 6.73
C PRO A 22 7.61 13.29 6.29
N ARG A 23 8.94 13.21 6.42
CA ARG A 23 9.74 12.00 6.16
C ARG A 23 9.45 10.83 7.08
N ASN A 24 8.89 11.07 8.26
CA ASN A 24 8.45 10.09 9.26
C ASN A 24 6.94 9.80 9.17
N MET A 25 6.17 10.61 8.44
CA MET A 25 4.70 10.62 8.52
C MET A 25 4.01 10.20 7.22
N TRP A 26 4.61 10.46 6.05
CA TRP A 26 3.99 10.22 4.73
C TRP A 26 4.12 8.78 4.24
N ILE A 27 4.21 7.82 5.16
CA ILE A 27 4.92 6.57 4.88
C ILE A 27 4.01 5.34 4.83
N TRP A 28 2.82 5.42 5.41
CA TRP A 28 2.06 4.23 5.73
C TRP A 28 1.03 3.90 4.66
N GLY A 29 1.29 2.84 3.89
CA GLY A 29 0.30 2.25 2.98
C GLY A 29 0.38 2.78 1.55
N HIS A 30 0.92 2.00 0.63
CA HIS A 30 0.77 2.23 -0.81
C HIS A 30 -0.14 1.16 -1.39
N GLY A 31 -1.06 1.57 -2.25
CA GLY A 31 -1.96 0.66 -2.93
C GLY A 31 -2.30 1.14 -4.33
N ASP A 32 -2.34 0.23 -5.30
CA ASP A 32 -2.82 0.53 -6.65
C ASP A 32 -3.46 -0.70 -7.30
N VAL A 33 -4.45 -0.44 -8.15
CA VAL A 33 -5.24 -1.45 -8.82
C VAL A 33 -4.75 -1.60 -10.26
N PHE A 34 -4.34 -2.81 -10.60
CA PHE A 34 -4.01 -3.20 -11.96
C PHE A 34 -5.00 -4.29 -12.38
N ARG A 35 -6.02 -3.87 -13.12
CA ARG A 35 -7.13 -4.74 -13.57
C ARG A 35 -7.82 -5.41 -12.37
N GLY A 36 -7.91 -6.74 -12.35
CA GLY A 36 -8.54 -7.51 -11.28
C GLY A 36 -7.68 -7.69 -10.02
N TYR A 37 -6.61 -6.90 -9.84
CA TYR A 37 -5.69 -7.10 -8.72
C TYR A 37 -5.33 -5.78 -8.04
N TRP A 38 -5.50 -5.73 -6.72
CA TRP A 38 -5.12 -4.60 -5.88
C TRP A 38 -3.88 -4.96 -5.07
N PHE A 39 -2.76 -4.35 -5.46
CA PHE A 39 -1.47 -4.54 -4.83
C PHE A 39 -1.29 -3.56 -3.69
N ASN A 40 -0.87 -4.04 -2.54
CA ASN A 40 -0.75 -3.23 -1.34
C ASN A 40 0.56 -3.49 -0.61
N THR A 41 1.15 -2.42 -0.08
CA THR A 41 2.23 -2.49 0.90
C THR A 41 1.94 -1.58 2.08
N HIS A 42 2.17 -2.06 3.29
CA HIS A 42 1.90 -1.32 4.51
C HIS A 42 3.11 -1.32 5.44
N GLY A 43 3.54 -0.14 5.88
CA GLY A 43 4.72 0.02 6.73
C GLY A 43 5.58 1.20 6.31
N ARG A 44 6.79 1.26 6.84
CA ARG A 44 7.78 2.32 6.61
C ARG A 44 8.45 2.19 5.23
N LEU A 45 8.76 3.32 4.58
CA LEU A 45 9.45 3.46 3.30
C LEU A 45 10.96 3.43 3.55
N PRO A 46 11.77 3.17 2.51
CA PRO A 46 13.21 3.32 2.65
C PRO A 46 13.58 4.80 2.87
N ALA A 47 14.78 5.04 3.41
CA ALA A 47 15.27 6.40 3.67
C ALA A 47 15.37 7.27 2.40
N SER A 48 15.48 6.63 1.23
CA SER A 48 15.50 7.26 -0.08
C SER A 48 15.05 6.27 -1.15
N GLY A 49 14.41 6.77 -2.21
CA GLY A 49 14.03 5.96 -3.37
C GLY A 49 12.67 5.27 -3.21
N TRP A 50 12.46 4.23 -4.01
CA TRP A 50 11.23 3.45 -4.06
C TRP A 50 11.32 2.23 -3.15
N ARG A 51 10.19 1.81 -2.60
CA ARG A 51 10.07 0.50 -1.97
C ARG A 51 10.26 -0.59 -3.03
N LEU A 52 11.02 -1.62 -2.72
CA LEU A 52 11.15 -2.82 -3.56
C LEU A 52 9.94 -3.75 -3.36
N GLY A 53 8.75 -3.21 -3.60
CA GLY A 53 7.48 -3.93 -3.53
C GLY A 53 6.45 -3.31 -4.47
N PHE A 54 5.35 -4.02 -4.69
CA PHE A 54 4.22 -3.50 -5.45
C PHE A 54 3.25 -2.73 -4.54
N PRO A 55 2.73 -1.57 -4.97
CA PRO A 55 2.72 -1.06 -6.34
C PRO A 55 3.92 -0.18 -6.74
N ASP A 56 4.81 0.19 -5.82
CA ASP A 56 5.92 1.14 -6.04
C ASP A 56 6.80 0.78 -7.25
N LEU A 57 7.12 -0.49 -7.43
CA LEU A 57 7.89 -0.95 -8.59
C LEU A 57 7.17 -0.71 -9.92
N ALA A 58 5.85 -0.87 -9.95
CA ALA A 58 5.05 -0.59 -11.15
C ALA A 58 5.04 0.91 -11.46
N TRP A 59 4.92 1.76 -10.43
CA TRP A 59 5.05 3.20 -10.56
C TRP A 59 6.43 3.62 -11.05
N MET A 60 7.47 2.98 -10.52
CA MET A 60 8.85 3.18 -10.94
C MET A 60 9.02 2.84 -12.43
N TRP A 61 8.50 1.70 -12.91
CA TRP A 61 8.56 1.35 -14.33
C TRP A 61 7.89 2.37 -15.23
N MET A 62 6.70 2.85 -14.85
CA MET A 62 6.02 3.92 -15.57
C MET A 62 6.84 5.21 -15.59
N SER A 63 7.49 5.55 -14.47
CA SER A 63 8.36 6.73 -14.39
C SER A 63 9.60 6.64 -15.28
N TYR A 64 10.08 5.43 -15.57
CA TYR A 64 11.17 5.15 -16.50
C TYR A 64 10.72 5.00 -17.96
N GLY A 65 9.44 5.27 -18.27
CA GLY A 65 8.93 5.33 -19.64
C GLY A 65 8.37 4.01 -20.19
N VAL A 66 8.21 2.98 -19.36
CA VAL A 66 7.40 1.81 -19.73
C VAL A 66 5.94 2.26 -19.84
N ASP A 67 5.30 1.99 -20.96
CA ASP A 67 3.92 2.42 -21.16
C ASP A 67 2.96 1.72 -20.18
N ARG A 68 1.89 2.43 -19.82
CA ARG A 68 0.92 1.97 -18.82
C ARG A 68 0.29 0.63 -19.19
N ARG A 69 0.01 0.37 -20.47
CA ARG A 69 -0.64 -0.88 -20.89
C ARG A 69 0.29 -2.08 -20.68
N SER A 70 1.59 -1.91 -20.95
CA SER A 70 2.59 -2.94 -20.67
C SER A 70 2.74 -3.19 -19.17
N VAL A 71 2.80 -2.13 -18.35
CA VAL A 71 2.84 -2.27 -16.88
C VAL A 71 1.59 -2.99 -16.36
N GLU A 72 0.40 -2.60 -16.82
CA GLU A 72 -0.85 -3.27 -16.45
C GLU A 72 -0.85 -4.76 -16.84
N GLY A 73 -0.30 -5.12 -18.01
CA GLY A 73 -0.18 -6.52 -18.43
C GLY A 73 0.79 -7.32 -17.57
N TYR A 74 1.95 -6.75 -17.19
CA TYR A 74 2.88 -7.40 -16.27
C TYR A 74 2.28 -7.55 -14.87
N MET A 75 1.57 -6.53 -14.37
CA MET A 75 0.92 -6.58 -13.07
C MET A 75 -0.25 -7.58 -13.03
N GLU A 76 -0.97 -7.75 -14.14
CA GLU A 76 -1.98 -8.81 -14.29
C GLU A 76 -1.38 -10.21 -14.26
N ALA A 77 -0.24 -10.40 -14.94
CA ALA A 77 0.50 -11.65 -14.90
C ALA A 77 1.03 -11.95 -13.49
N VAL A 78 1.60 -10.95 -12.81
CA VAL A 78 2.04 -11.07 -11.41
C VAL A 78 0.87 -11.44 -10.50
N GLY A 79 -0.26 -10.75 -10.61
CA GLY A 79 -1.45 -11.04 -9.80
C GLY A 79 -1.93 -12.48 -10.01
N SER A 80 -1.99 -12.91 -11.28
CA SER A 80 -2.36 -14.28 -11.65
C SER A 80 -1.41 -15.33 -11.06
N ILE A 81 -0.09 -15.07 -11.09
CA ILE A 81 0.91 -15.95 -10.46
C ILE A 81 0.63 -16.13 -8.96
N LEU A 82 0.44 -15.01 -8.26
CA LEU A 82 0.25 -15.02 -6.81
C LEU A 82 -1.08 -15.67 -6.42
N VAL A 83 -2.15 -15.44 -7.18
CA VAL A 83 -3.46 -16.09 -6.95
C VAL A 83 -3.41 -17.58 -7.21
N GLN A 84 -2.73 -18.06 -8.26
CA GLN A 84 -2.59 -19.51 -8.49
C GLN A 84 -1.94 -20.21 -7.29
N LEU A 85 -0.92 -19.58 -6.70
CA LEU A 85 -0.21 -20.10 -5.51
C LEU A 85 -1.02 -20.05 -4.21
N VAL A 86 -2.26 -19.51 -4.22
CA VAL A 86 -3.19 -19.63 -3.08
C VAL A 86 -3.74 -21.04 -2.97
N TYR A 87 -3.97 -21.70 -4.12
CA TYR A 87 -4.65 -22.99 -4.16
C TYR A 87 -3.71 -24.16 -3.83
N GLU A 88 -2.47 -24.13 -4.33
CA GLU A 88 -1.46 -25.15 -4.08
C GLU A 88 -0.03 -24.63 -4.33
N ASP A 89 0.96 -25.34 -3.79
CA ASP A 89 2.38 -25.12 -4.10
C ASP A 89 2.70 -25.79 -5.45
N TYR A 90 3.45 -25.12 -6.33
CA TYR A 90 3.73 -25.61 -7.70
C TYR A 90 5.22 -25.74 -7.99
N ARG A 91 5.62 -26.72 -8.81
CA ARG A 91 6.95 -26.65 -9.45
C ARG A 91 6.94 -25.53 -10.51
N PRO A 92 8.07 -24.81 -10.74
CA PRO A 92 8.11 -23.71 -11.71
C PRO A 92 7.61 -24.09 -13.11
N GLY A 93 7.96 -25.27 -13.61
CA GLY A 93 7.54 -25.74 -14.93
C GLY A 93 6.08 -26.21 -15.01
N GLU A 94 5.43 -26.48 -13.89
CA GLU A 94 3.99 -26.79 -13.84
C GLU A 94 3.17 -25.52 -13.88
N LEU A 95 3.52 -24.55 -13.02
CA LEU A 95 2.90 -23.23 -13.00
C LEU A 95 3.09 -22.50 -14.34
N GLY A 96 4.28 -22.55 -14.92
CA GLY A 96 4.55 -21.91 -16.21
C GLY A 96 3.78 -22.54 -17.39
N ARG A 97 3.33 -23.80 -17.26
CA ARG A 97 2.49 -24.47 -18.29
C ARG A 97 1.00 -24.22 -18.11
N SER A 98 0.55 -23.92 -16.89
CA SER A 98 -0.85 -23.57 -16.63
C SER A 98 -1.17 -22.12 -17.01
N MET A 99 -0.14 -21.30 -17.26
CA MET A 99 -0.29 -19.90 -17.61
C MET A 99 -0.19 -19.65 -19.11
N ASP A 100 -1.06 -18.78 -19.62
CA ASP A 100 -1.00 -18.24 -20.98
C ASP A 100 0.01 -17.08 -21.04
N LEU A 101 1.28 -17.38 -20.74
CA LEU A 101 2.38 -16.41 -20.72
C LEU A 101 3.55 -16.91 -21.56
N ASP A 102 4.24 -15.97 -22.22
CA ASP A 102 5.55 -16.26 -22.80
C ASP A 102 6.51 -16.80 -21.73
N GLN A 103 7.24 -17.87 -22.04
CA GLN A 103 8.10 -18.54 -21.05
C GLN A 103 9.22 -17.63 -20.54
N GLY A 104 9.77 -16.76 -21.40
CA GLY A 104 10.78 -15.78 -20.99
C GLY A 104 10.20 -14.75 -20.01
N VAL A 105 9.00 -14.24 -20.31
CA VAL A 105 8.27 -13.33 -19.41
C VAL A 105 7.92 -14.01 -18.09
N PHE A 106 7.40 -15.23 -18.12
CA PHE A 106 7.07 -15.99 -16.90
C PHE A 106 8.30 -16.16 -16.00
N MET A 107 9.43 -16.60 -16.55
CA MET A 107 10.66 -16.80 -15.77
C MET A 107 11.21 -15.49 -15.21
N MET A 108 11.12 -14.39 -15.96
CA MET A 108 11.50 -13.06 -15.49
C MET A 108 10.65 -12.64 -14.29
N LEU A 109 9.32 -12.75 -14.40
CA LEU A 109 8.39 -12.38 -13.33
C LEU A 109 8.56 -13.27 -12.10
N LEU A 110 8.72 -14.58 -12.29
CA LEU A 110 8.96 -15.52 -11.20
C LEU A 110 10.25 -15.20 -10.44
N THR A 111 11.35 -14.97 -11.16
CA THR A 111 12.64 -14.61 -10.55
C THR A 111 12.53 -13.31 -9.75
N MET A 112 11.82 -12.33 -10.29
CA MET A 112 11.54 -11.08 -9.58
C MET A 112 10.73 -11.33 -8.31
N LEU A 113 9.63 -12.09 -8.37
CA LEU A 113 8.78 -12.35 -7.19
C LEU A 113 9.52 -13.11 -6.09
N ILE A 114 10.41 -14.04 -6.45
CA ILE A 114 11.30 -14.70 -5.49
C ILE A 114 12.27 -13.69 -4.86
N SER A 115 12.90 -12.86 -5.68
CA SER A 115 13.87 -11.85 -5.22
C SER A 115 13.24 -10.80 -4.30
N LEU A 116 11.96 -10.48 -4.51
CA LEU A 116 11.19 -9.55 -3.70
C LEU A 116 10.55 -10.21 -2.47
N GLY A 117 10.69 -11.53 -2.29
CA GLY A 117 10.11 -12.26 -1.16
C GLY A 117 8.60 -12.42 -1.22
N TYR A 118 7.98 -12.33 -2.41
CA TYR A 118 6.56 -12.64 -2.62
C TYR A 118 6.33 -14.15 -2.73
N ILE A 119 7.35 -14.89 -3.18
CA ILE A 119 7.34 -16.34 -3.35
C ILE A 119 8.62 -16.91 -2.73
N ASN A 120 8.50 -18.01 -2.00
CA ASN A 120 9.63 -18.78 -1.48
C ASN A 120 9.78 -20.09 -2.25
N LEU A 121 11.01 -20.51 -2.50
CA LEU A 121 11.32 -21.87 -2.95
C LEU A 121 11.48 -22.79 -1.74
N ARG A 122 10.66 -23.84 -1.67
CA ARG A 122 10.78 -24.92 -0.68
C ARG A 122 11.11 -26.23 -1.40
N GLY A 123 12.38 -26.57 -1.47
CA GLY A 123 12.85 -27.67 -2.33
C GLY A 123 12.65 -27.30 -3.80
N GLU A 124 11.81 -28.06 -4.50
CA GLU A 124 11.48 -27.84 -5.93
C GLU A 124 10.18 -27.05 -6.14
N GLU A 125 9.48 -26.69 -5.06
CA GLU A 125 8.15 -26.10 -5.11
C GLU A 125 8.17 -24.60 -4.76
N LEU A 126 7.35 -23.85 -5.46
CA LEU A 126 7.05 -22.45 -5.26
C LEU A 126 5.91 -22.35 -4.25
N ARG A 127 6.10 -21.50 -3.24
CA ARG A 127 5.12 -21.25 -2.20
C ARG A 127 4.92 -19.77 -2.00
N LEU A 128 3.67 -19.36 -1.85
CA LEU A 128 3.32 -17.99 -1.54
C LEU A 128 3.93 -17.55 -0.19
N ALA A 129 4.54 -16.37 -0.17
CA ALA A 129 5.21 -15.79 1.00
C ALA A 129 4.52 -14.52 1.53
N VAL A 130 3.55 -13.98 0.79
CA VAL A 130 2.75 -12.82 1.15
C VAL A 130 1.27 -13.20 1.19
N PRO A 131 0.44 -12.56 2.02
CA PRO A 131 -1.00 -12.80 1.98
C PRO A 131 -1.58 -12.42 0.61
N VAL A 132 -2.39 -13.31 0.06
CA VAL A 132 -3.25 -13.03 -1.10
C VAL A 132 -4.68 -13.31 -0.64
N LEU A 133 -5.53 -12.29 -0.71
CA LEU A 133 -6.93 -12.39 -0.33
C LEU A 133 -7.75 -12.54 -1.61
N LEU A 134 -8.41 -13.68 -1.77
CA LEU A 134 -9.38 -13.88 -2.85
C LEU A 134 -10.59 -12.98 -2.63
N GLU A 135 -11.36 -12.72 -3.69
CA GLU A 135 -12.49 -11.76 -3.64
C GLU A 135 -13.44 -12.05 -2.45
N LYS A 136 -13.79 -13.33 -2.25
CA LYS A 136 -14.70 -13.77 -1.17
C LYS A 136 -14.11 -13.54 0.22
N GLU A 137 -12.81 -13.78 0.37
CA GLU A 137 -12.10 -13.62 1.65
C GLU A 137 -12.00 -12.13 1.99
N TYR A 138 -11.67 -11.31 0.99
CA TYR A 138 -11.63 -9.86 1.15
C TYR A 138 -13.01 -9.30 1.46
N ALA A 139 -14.08 -9.79 0.83
CA ALA A 139 -15.45 -9.37 1.14
C ALA A 139 -15.85 -9.69 2.59
N ALA A 140 -15.52 -10.89 3.07
CA ALA A 140 -15.77 -11.28 4.45
C ALA A 140 -14.97 -10.42 5.44
N LEU A 141 -13.67 -10.21 5.16
CA LEU A 141 -12.81 -9.35 5.98
C LEU A 141 -13.34 -7.92 6.02
N ARG A 142 -13.72 -7.37 4.86
CA ARG A 142 -14.28 -6.03 4.74
C ARG A 142 -15.54 -5.87 5.59
N HIS A 143 -16.43 -6.86 5.61
CA HIS A 143 -17.63 -6.80 6.45
C HIS A 143 -17.30 -6.71 7.95
N VAL A 144 -16.31 -7.48 8.42
CA VAL A 144 -15.84 -7.40 9.80
C VAL A 144 -15.20 -6.05 10.09
N LEU A 145 -14.35 -5.56 9.18
CA LEU A 145 -13.68 -4.27 9.29
C LEU A 145 -14.69 -3.11 9.31
N GLU A 146 -15.74 -3.14 8.48
CA GLU A 146 -16.79 -2.11 8.48
C GLU A 146 -17.46 -2.00 9.85
N ASN A 147 -17.75 -3.12 10.51
CA ASN A 147 -18.33 -3.10 11.86
C ASN A 147 -17.36 -2.52 12.90
N MET A 148 -16.08 -2.90 12.84
CA MET A 148 -15.04 -2.33 13.73
C MET A 148 -14.82 -0.84 13.49
N LEU A 149 -14.83 -0.42 12.23
CA LEU A 149 -14.66 0.98 11.84
C LEU A 149 -15.85 1.83 12.28
N LEU A 150 -17.07 1.30 12.33
CA LEU A 150 -18.23 2.01 12.88
C LEU A 150 -18.06 2.32 14.37
N ASP A 151 -17.51 1.39 15.15
CA ASP A 151 -17.25 1.61 16.57
C ASP A 151 -16.10 2.61 16.80
N ALA A 152 -15.05 2.51 15.99
CA ALA A 152 -13.95 3.47 15.99
C ALA A 152 -14.41 4.87 15.56
N ALA A 153 -15.25 4.97 14.53
CA ALA A 153 -15.79 6.23 14.03
C ALA A 153 -16.67 6.93 15.07
N ARG A 154 -17.55 6.19 15.76
CA ARG A 154 -18.36 6.74 16.87
C ARG A 154 -17.49 7.29 17.99
N SER A 155 -16.45 6.54 18.39
CA SER A 155 -15.49 7.00 19.38
C SER A 155 -14.72 8.25 18.91
N PHE A 156 -14.41 8.33 17.61
CA PHE A 156 -13.74 9.48 17.02
C PHE A 156 -14.65 10.71 16.92
N GLU A 157 -15.95 10.55 16.63
CA GLU A 157 -16.92 11.66 16.60
C GLU A 157 -16.98 12.39 17.95
N GLU A 158 -16.93 11.65 19.06
CA GLU A 158 -16.87 12.22 20.40
C GLU A 158 -15.60 13.08 20.61
N GLN A 159 -14.47 12.65 20.02
CA GLN A 159 -13.18 13.34 20.09
C GLN A 159 -12.99 14.41 19.00
N TYR A 160 -13.84 14.45 17.97
CA TYR A 160 -13.69 15.35 16.82
C TYR A 160 -13.76 16.82 17.24
N SER A 161 -14.58 17.12 18.25
CA SER A 161 -14.67 18.46 18.84
C SER A 161 -13.32 18.94 19.40
N LEU A 162 -12.61 18.07 20.13
CA LEU A 162 -11.28 18.35 20.69
C LEU A 162 -10.22 18.47 19.59
N LEU A 163 -10.26 17.59 18.57
CA LEU A 163 -9.37 17.70 17.42
C LEU A 163 -9.57 19.05 16.70
N ARG A 164 -10.81 19.46 16.49
CA ARG A 164 -11.14 20.74 15.87
C ARG A 164 -10.65 21.91 16.70
N GLU A 165 -10.87 21.89 18.02
CA GLU A 165 -10.38 22.93 18.93
C GLU A 165 -8.85 23.03 18.91
N ALA A 166 -8.15 21.89 19.01
CA ALA A 166 -6.70 21.83 18.92
C ALA A 166 -6.21 22.36 17.56
N TYR A 167 -6.84 21.96 16.46
CA TYR A 167 -6.50 22.44 15.12
C TYR A 167 -6.68 23.95 14.98
N MET A 168 -7.76 24.53 15.51
CA MET A 168 -7.99 25.98 15.47
C MET A 168 -6.91 26.78 16.23
N SER A 169 -6.16 26.15 17.14
CA SER A 169 -5.02 26.79 17.81
C SER A 169 -3.73 26.79 16.97
N THR A 170 -3.64 25.93 15.94
CA THR A 170 -2.50 25.87 15.02
C THR A 170 -2.49 27.07 14.07
N SER A 171 -1.34 27.37 13.48
CA SER A 171 -1.22 28.43 12.49
C SER A 171 -2.20 28.27 11.30
N PRO A 172 -2.33 27.11 10.63
CA PRO A 172 -3.35 26.91 9.58
C PRO A 172 -4.79 27.17 10.03
N GLY A 173 -5.18 26.66 11.21
CA GLY A 173 -6.53 26.87 11.75
C GLY A 173 -6.82 28.34 12.05
N ARG A 174 -5.84 29.07 12.63
CA ARG A 174 -5.95 30.51 12.90
C ARG A 174 -6.08 31.35 11.63
N TYR A 175 -5.51 30.89 10.51
CA TYR A 175 -5.65 31.54 9.20
C TYR A 175 -6.87 31.08 8.39
N GLY A 176 -7.75 30.27 8.99
CA GLY A 176 -9.02 29.87 8.38
C GLY A 176 -8.92 28.76 7.34
N VAL A 177 -7.81 28.01 7.31
CA VAL A 177 -7.72 26.80 6.48
C VAL A 177 -8.66 25.75 7.05
N PRO A 178 -9.62 25.22 6.28
CA PRO A 178 -10.54 24.18 6.75
C PRO A 178 -9.79 22.96 7.30
N LEU A 179 -10.29 22.37 8.39
CA LEU A 179 -9.69 21.18 8.99
C LEU A 179 -9.63 20.03 7.99
N GLU A 180 -10.65 19.92 7.13
CA GLU A 180 -10.78 18.93 6.07
C GLU A 180 -9.62 19.01 5.07
N GLU A 181 -9.08 20.19 4.82
CA GLU A 181 -7.93 20.39 3.94
C GLU A 181 -6.62 19.95 4.59
N ALA A 182 -6.49 20.11 5.91
CA ALA A 182 -5.37 19.64 6.71
C ALA A 182 -5.51 18.16 7.15
N PHE A 183 -6.69 17.57 6.95
CA PHE A 183 -7.04 16.28 7.52
C PHE A 183 -6.18 15.15 6.96
N THR A 184 -5.75 15.24 5.70
CA THR A 184 -4.86 14.22 5.11
C THR A 184 -3.57 14.11 5.92
N GLN A 185 -2.95 15.24 6.28
CA GLN A 185 -1.72 15.26 7.06
C GLN A 185 -1.98 14.83 8.51
N LEU A 186 -3.08 15.30 9.12
CA LEU A 186 -3.50 14.91 10.47
C LEU A 186 -3.78 13.41 10.58
N TYR A 187 -4.45 12.84 9.57
CA TYR A 187 -4.72 11.41 9.44
C TYR A 187 -3.42 10.61 9.48
N HIS A 188 -2.40 11.01 8.72
CA HIS A 188 -1.12 10.31 8.71
C HIS A 188 -0.40 10.33 10.07
N ILE A 189 -0.55 11.40 10.87
CA ILE A 189 -0.02 11.46 12.25
C ILE A 189 -0.73 10.44 13.13
N VAL A 190 -2.06 10.55 13.19
CA VAL A 190 -2.90 9.75 14.07
C VAL A 190 -2.74 8.28 13.73
N PHE A 191 -2.69 7.97 12.43
CA PHE A 191 -2.49 6.62 11.94
C PHE A 191 -1.13 6.05 12.36
N ASN A 192 -0.03 6.78 12.14
CA ASN A 192 1.31 6.33 12.54
C ASN A 192 1.39 6.09 14.06
N ASP A 193 0.91 7.03 14.86
CA ASP A 193 0.98 6.95 16.32
C ASP A 193 0.11 5.83 16.88
N ALA A 194 -1.05 5.58 16.27
CA ALA A 194 -1.89 4.44 16.61
C ALA A 194 -1.17 3.13 16.33
N VAL A 195 -0.58 2.97 15.14
CA VAL A 195 0.15 1.75 14.77
C VAL A 195 1.36 1.52 15.68
N GLU A 196 2.20 2.53 15.92
CA GLU A 196 3.33 2.39 16.85
C GLU A 196 2.89 2.07 18.27
N SER A 197 1.74 2.57 18.71
CA SER A 197 1.17 2.22 20.02
C SER A 197 0.71 0.76 20.08
N LEU A 198 0.09 0.25 19.02
CA LEU A 198 -0.29 -1.16 18.90
C LEU A 198 0.94 -2.07 18.86
N ILE A 199 2.00 -1.67 18.15
CA ILE A 199 3.29 -2.39 18.11
C ILE A 199 3.93 -2.45 19.50
N ARG A 200 4.04 -1.30 20.18
CA ARG A 200 4.61 -1.23 21.54
C ARG A 200 3.82 -2.04 22.56
N ALA A 201 2.50 -2.12 22.39
CA ALA A 201 1.63 -2.93 23.23
C ALA A 201 1.67 -4.44 22.89
N GLY A 202 2.36 -4.85 21.83
CA GLY A 202 2.44 -6.24 21.37
C GLY A 202 1.13 -6.76 20.77
N VAL A 203 0.24 -5.86 20.33
CA VAL A 203 -1.04 -6.23 19.68
C VAL A 203 -0.81 -6.58 18.22
N VAL A 204 0.10 -5.88 17.56
CA VAL A 204 0.53 -6.16 16.18
C VAL A 204 2.04 -6.24 16.11
N ASP A 205 2.55 -7.11 15.26
CA ASP A 205 4.00 -7.22 15.06
C ASP A 205 4.52 -6.05 14.24
N ARG A 206 5.78 -5.67 14.48
CA ARG A 206 6.49 -4.73 13.62
C ARG A 206 6.70 -5.36 12.24
N PRO A 207 6.45 -4.64 11.13
CA PRO A 207 6.70 -5.16 9.79
C PRO A 207 8.15 -5.61 9.59
N PRO A 208 8.39 -6.66 8.78
CA PRO A 208 9.74 -7.13 8.50
C PRO A 208 10.52 -6.07 7.71
N ARG A 209 11.84 -6.04 7.94
CA ARG A 209 12.77 -5.18 7.21
C ARG A 209 13.21 -5.85 5.91
N HIS A 210 13.19 -5.09 4.82
CA HIS A 210 13.55 -5.53 3.47
C HIS A 210 14.93 -5.01 3.05
N SER A 211 15.43 -5.51 1.93
CA SER A 211 16.78 -5.23 1.41
C SER A 211 16.98 -3.77 0.98
N ASP A 212 15.91 -3.06 0.66
CA ASP A 212 15.87 -1.62 0.40
C ASP A 212 15.97 -0.77 1.69
N GLY A 213 15.96 -1.42 2.86
CA GLY A 213 15.96 -0.76 4.16
C GLY A 213 14.59 -0.30 4.64
N ALA A 214 13.52 -0.55 3.89
CA ALA A 214 12.14 -0.31 4.27
C ALA A 214 11.63 -1.38 5.25
N GLU A 215 10.55 -1.09 5.98
CA GLU A 215 9.91 -2.04 6.89
C GLU A 215 8.43 -2.15 6.54
N TYR A 216 8.02 -3.18 5.82
CA TYR A 216 6.65 -3.27 5.32
C TYR A 216 6.15 -4.71 5.16
N VAL A 217 4.83 -4.84 5.16
CA VAL A 217 4.12 -6.05 4.76
C VAL A 217 3.52 -5.79 3.37
N ALA A 218 3.76 -6.70 2.42
CA ALA A 218 3.08 -6.71 1.14
C ALA A 218 1.90 -7.68 1.18
N PHE A 219 0.81 -7.35 0.48
CA PHE A 219 -0.30 -8.26 0.26
C PHE A 219 -1.02 -7.93 -1.05
N LEU A 220 -1.74 -8.92 -1.57
CA LEU A 220 -2.57 -8.81 -2.76
C LEU A 220 -4.03 -9.00 -2.40
N VAL A 221 -4.92 -8.27 -3.07
CA VAL A 221 -6.35 -8.53 -3.05
C VAL A 221 -6.82 -8.77 -4.49
N GLU A 222 -7.45 -9.92 -4.73
CA GLU A 222 -8.19 -10.20 -5.96
C GLU A 222 -9.48 -9.35 -5.98
N LYS A 223 -9.72 -8.68 -7.11
CA LYS A 223 -10.87 -7.82 -7.36
C LYS A 223 -11.68 -8.41 -8.53
N PRO A 224 -13.02 -8.27 -8.49
CA PRO A 224 -13.89 -8.66 -9.60
C PRO A 224 -13.65 -7.81 -10.85
#